data_AF-A0A7C2XQR0-F1
#
_entry.id   AF-A0A7C2XQR0-F1
#
_cell.length_a   1.000
_cell.length_b   1.000
_cell.length_c   1.000
_cell.angle_alpha   90.00
_cell.angle_beta   90.00
_cell.angle_gamma   90.00
#
_symmetry.space_group_name_H-M   'P 1'
#
loop_
_entity.id
_entity.type
_entity.pdbx_description
1 polymer ?
#
loop_
_entity_poly.entity_id
_entity_poly.type
_entity_poly.pdbx_seq_one_letter_code
_entity_poly.pdbx_strand_id
1 'polypeptide(L)'
;MGDIYFILHEFSLIILFALIPALLSAFINKLLISRYFGIERYRRIMREIRDFDRQLLQAARSKDTSRLEKLQAKKPYIDKMRSQTFKITMISTMIMLLFYYVFFVYLFVMIFKEPFDVLFPIISSNFSIPLYYWYIICLMLLSLLINRKIGIYY
;
A
#
# COMPACT_ATOMS: atom_id res chain seq x y z
N MET A 1 -3.10 -6.16 -37.41
CA MET A 1 -4.09 -5.31 -36.69
C MET A 1 -4.82 -6.06 -35.58
N GLY A 2 -5.09 -7.38 -35.70
CA GLY A 2 -5.75 -8.16 -34.63
C GLY A 2 -4.97 -8.26 -33.32
N ASP A 3 -3.63 -8.33 -33.38
CA ASP A 3 -2.80 -8.54 -32.19
C ASP A 3 -2.81 -7.35 -31.23
N ILE A 4 -2.91 -6.12 -31.75
CA ILE A 4 -2.93 -4.91 -30.92
C ILE A 4 -4.25 -4.81 -30.14
N TYR A 5 -5.38 -5.17 -30.75
CA TYR A 5 -6.68 -5.20 -30.04
C TYR A 5 -6.75 -6.32 -29.01
N PHE A 6 -6.14 -7.47 -29.29
CA PHE A 6 -6.03 -8.57 -28.34
C PHE A 6 -5.20 -8.16 -27.11
N ILE A 7 -4.02 -7.57 -27.35
CA ILE A 7 -3.14 -7.06 -26.29
C ILE A 7 -3.83 -5.96 -25.47
N LEU A 8 -4.50 -4.99 -26.11
CA LEU A 8 -5.26 -3.94 -25.42
C LEU A 8 -6.42 -4.49 -24.58
N HIS A 9 -7.11 -5.51 -25.08
CA HIS A 9 -8.18 -6.19 -24.35
C HIS A 9 -7.63 -6.88 -23.11
N GLU A 10 -6.54 -7.63 -23.21
CA GLU A 10 -5.90 -8.27 -22.06
C GLU A 10 -5.38 -7.27 -21.02
N PHE A 11 -4.81 -6.14 -21.45
CA PHE A 11 -4.43 -5.07 -20.51
C PHE A 11 -5.62 -4.47 -19.78
N SER A 12 -6.73 -4.23 -20.48
CA SER A 12 -7.94 -3.69 -19.87
C SER A 12 -8.53 -4.65 -18.84
N LEU A 13 -8.46 -5.95 -19.10
CA LEU A 13 -8.86 -6.99 -18.16
C LEU A 13 -7.94 -7.02 -16.94
N ILE A 14 -6.62 -6.98 -17.11
CA ILE A 14 -5.66 -6.96 -15.99
C ILE A 14 -5.90 -5.76 -15.08
N ILE A 15 -6.16 -4.57 -15.65
CA ILE A 15 -6.45 -3.36 -14.88
C ILE A 15 -7.78 -3.50 -14.11
N LEU A 16 -8.81 -4.05 -14.76
CA LEU A 16 -10.12 -4.30 -14.12
C LEU A 16 -10.00 -5.33 -12.99
N PHE A 17 -9.23 -6.39 -13.21
CA PHE A 17 -8.95 -7.41 -12.21
C PHE A 17 -8.08 -6.89 -11.07
N ALA A 18 -7.14 -5.98 -11.31
CA ALA A 18 -6.34 -5.32 -10.27
C ALA A 18 -7.15 -4.33 -9.42
N LEU A 19 -8.28 -3.84 -9.93
CA LEU A 19 -9.15 -2.92 -9.20
C LEU A 19 -9.86 -3.61 -8.02
N ILE A 20 -10.24 -4.88 -8.19
CA ILE A 20 -10.95 -5.69 -7.19
C ILE A 20 -10.13 -5.88 -5.89
N PRO A 21 -8.90 -6.43 -5.91
CA PRO A 21 -8.10 -6.58 -4.70
C PRO A 21 -7.76 -5.23 -4.08
N ALA A 22 -7.65 -4.17 -4.89
CA ALA A 22 -7.29 -2.84 -4.41
C ALA A 22 -8.48 -2.10 -3.73
N LEU A 23 -9.71 -2.34 -4.17
CA LEU A 23 -10.92 -1.90 -3.47
C LEU A 23 -11.20 -2.76 -2.22
N LEU A 24 -10.97 -4.07 -2.29
CA LEU A 24 -11.12 -4.97 -1.15
C LEU A 24 -10.14 -4.59 -0.04
N SER A 25 -8.90 -4.35 -0.43
CA SER A 25 -7.80 -3.77 0.35
C SER A 25 -8.23 -2.56 1.19
N ALA A 26 -8.74 -1.56 0.48
CA ALA A 26 -9.28 -0.33 1.01
C ALA A 26 -10.39 -0.55 2.03
N PHE A 27 -11.33 -1.44 1.68
CA PHE A 27 -12.49 -1.74 2.49
C PHE A 27 -12.11 -2.48 3.77
N ILE A 28 -11.26 -3.50 3.68
CA ILE A 28 -10.74 -4.28 4.82
C ILE A 28 -10.01 -3.36 5.79
N ASN A 29 -9.10 -2.50 5.30
CA ASN A 29 -8.40 -1.52 6.14
C ASN A 29 -9.36 -0.61 6.89
N LYS A 30 -10.33 -0.01 6.19
CA LYS A 30 -11.32 0.88 6.80
C LYS A 30 -12.17 0.14 7.83
N LEU A 31 -12.58 -1.09 7.56
CA LEU A 31 -13.41 -1.90 8.44
C LEU A 31 -12.64 -2.34 9.68
N LEU A 32 -11.39 -2.80 9.55
CA LEU A 32 -10.52 -3.13 10.67
C LEU A 32 -10.31 -1.91 11.58
N ILE A 33 -9.96 -0.75 11.01
CA ILE A 33 -9.74 0.48 11.79
C ILE A 33 -11.03 0.92 12.49
N SER A 34 -12.16 0.89 11.78
CA SER A 34 -13.46 1.27 12.35
C SER A 34 -13.89 0.36 13.48
N ARG A 35 -13.67 -0.96 13.35
CA ARG A 35 -14.16 -1.96 14.31
C ARG A 35 -13.26 -2.12 15.52
N TYR A 36 -11.93 -2.04 15.35
CA TYR A 36 -10.98 -2.27 16.43
C TYR A 36 -10.60 -1.00 17.20
N PHE A 37 -10.54 0.16 16.54
CA PHE A 37 -10.01 1.39 17.15
C PHE A 37 -10.99 2.55 17.19
N GLY A 38 -11.95 2.58 16.27
CA GLY A 38 -12.74 3.77 16.00
C GLY A 38 -11.93 4.77 15.19
N ILE A 39 -12.54 5.26 14.10
CA ILE A 39 -11.87 6.10 13.11
C ILE A 39 -11.35 7.42 13.74
N GLU A 40 -12.08 7.98 14.71
CA GLU A 40 -11.70 9.23 15.39
C GLU A 40 -10.51 9.07 16.31
N ARG A 41 -10.45 7.97 17.06
CA ARG A 41 -9.34 7.66 17.96
C ARG A 41 -8.06 7.39 17.18
N TYR A 42 -8.17 6.63 16.10
CA TYR A 42 -7.06 6.39 15.18
C TYR A 42 -6.51 7.71 14.60
N ARG A 43 -7.40 8.60 14.10
CA ARG A 43 -7.01 9.93 13.61
C ARG A 43 -6.37 10.81 14.69
N ARG A 44 -6.79 10.69 15.95
CA ARG A 44 -6.20 11.44 17.07
C ARG A 44 -4.77 10.96 17.35
N ILE A 45 -4.59 9.65 17.46
CA ILE A 45 -3.28 9.03 17.73
C ILE A 45 -2.29 9.36 16.60
N MET A 46 -2.72 9.27 15.34
CA MET A 46 -1.85 9.60 14.21
C MET A 46 -1.42 11.07 14.20
N ARG A 47 -2.33 11.99 14.55
CA ARG A 47 -1.98 13.41 14.72
C ARG A 47 -0.95 13.60 15.83
N GLU A 48 -1.16 12.95 16.97
CA GLU A 48 -0.26 13.06 18.12
C GLU A 48 1.15 12.50 17.81
N ILE A 49 1.24 11.36 17.10
CA ILE A 49 2.52 10.81 16.62
C ILE A 49 3.21 11.81 15.67
N ARG A 50 2.47 12.40 14.71
CA ARG A 50 3.04 13.34 13.74
C ARG A 50 3.51 14.64 14.39
N ASP A 51 2.74 15.16 15.34
CA ASP A 51 3.11 16.36 16.08
C ASP A 51 4.33 16.09 16.97
N PHE A 52 4.44 14.88 17.55
CA PHE A 52 5.63 14.43 18.25
C PHE A 52 6.85 14.33 17.33
N ASP A 53 6.73 13.67 16.17
CA ASP A 53 7.82 13.53 15.20
C ASP A 53 8.28 14.91 14.67
N ARG A 54 7.35 15.85 14.44
CA ARG A 54 7.67 17.25 14.10
C ARG A 54 8.44 17.96 15.21
N GLN A 55 7.98 17.87 16.45
CA GLN A 55 8.65 18.48 17.60
C GLN A 55 10.03 17.87 17.84
N LEU A 56 10.17 16.56 17.69
CA LEU A 56 11.44 15.85 17.82
C LEU A 56 12.42 16.30 16.73
N LEU A 57 11.96 16.43 15.49
CA LEU A 57 12.80 16.87 14.37
C LEU A 57 13.19 18.35 14.49
N GLN A 58 12.30 19.21 15.00
CA GLN A 58 12.61 20.60 15.32
C GLN A 58 13.62 20.70 16.47
N ALA A 59 13.42 19.98 17.57
CA ALA A 59 14.31 19.98 18.72
C ALA A 59 15.70 19.40 18.40
N ALA A 60 15.75 18.37 17.55
CA ALA A 60 17.00 17.81 17.02
C ALA A 60 17.74 18.82 16.13
N ARG A 61 17.02 19.55 15.26
CA ARG A 61 17.60 20.61 14.42
C ARG A 61 18.08 21.82 15.24
N SER A 62 17.35 22.19 16.29
CA SER A 62 17.71 23.32 17.15
C SER A 62 18.74 22.97 18.23
N LYS A 63 19.18 21.70 18.34
CA LYS A 63 20.12 21.19 19.36
C LYS A 63 19.73 21.56 20.80
N ASP A 64 18.43 21.72 21.05
CA ASP A 64 17.92 22.14 22.36
C ASP A 64 17.79 20.92 23.27
N THR A 65 18.79 20.73 24.15
CA THR A 65 18.94 19.55 25.01
C THR A 65 17.78 19.41 26.00
N SER A 66 17.28 20.51 26.55
CA SER A 66 16.18 20.50 27.53
C SER A 66 14.84 20.08 26.89
N ARG A 67 14.59 20.53 25.66
CA ARG A 67 13.40 20.10 24.91
C ARG A 67 13.51 18.65 24.43
N LEU A 68 14.71 18.21 24.04
CA LEU A 68 14.97 16.83 23.65
C LEU A 68 14.73 15.85 24.80
N GLU A 69 15.20 16.12 26.01
CA GLU A 69 14.97 15.24 27.17
C GLU A 69 13.49 15.10 27.50
N LYS A 70 12.73 16.21 27.50
CA LYS A 70 11.27 16.19 27.71
C LYS A 70 10.53 15.40 26.64
N LEU A 71 10.97 15.46 25.39
CA LEU A 71 10.40 14.69 24.28
C LEU A 71 10.80 13.21 24.36
N GLN A 72 12.03 12.90 24.76
CA GLN A 72 12.47 11.52 25.00
C GLN A 72 11.67 10.86 26.14
N ALA A 73 11.31 11.60 27.18
CA ALA A 73 10.43 11.09 28.25
C ALA A 73 9.02 10.72 27.74
N LYS A 74 8.52 11.39 26.70
CA LYS A 74 7.22 11.07 26.05
C LYS A 74 7.32 9.95 25.01
N LYS A 75 8.51 9.66 24.51
CA LYS A 75 8.77 8.60 23.53
C LYS A 75 8.15 7.24 23.88
N PRO A 76 8.27 6.68 25.11
CA PRO A 76 7.66 5.38 25.42
C PRO A 76 6.13 5.36 25.31
N TYR A 77 5.45 6.47 25.60
CA TYR A 77 4.01 6.59 25.42
C TYR A 77 3.64 6.57 23.94
N ILE A 78 4.35 7.35 23.12
CA ILE A 78 4.16 7.41 21.66
C ILE A 78 4.49 6.07 21.01
N ASP A 79 5.56 5.41 21.44
CA ASP A 79 5.96 4.09 20.93
C ASP A 79 4.91 3.01 21.25
N LYS A 80 4.27 3.08 22.43
CA LYS A 80 3.14 2.20 22.77
C LYS A 80 1.96 2.43 21.82
N MET A 81 1.62 3.67 21.51
CA MET A 81 0.55 4.02 20.56
C MET A 81 0.90 3.60 19.13
N ARG A 82 2.16 3.77 18.73
CA ARG A 82 2.69 3.33 17.44
C ARG A 82 2.62 1.81 17.30
N SER A 83 3.01 1.07 18.34
CA SER A 83 2.93 -0.40 18.35
C SER A 83 1.49 -0.91 18.23
N GLN A 84 0.54 -0.30 18.95
CA GLN A 84 -0.88 -0.68 18.84
C GLN A 84 -1.41 -0.47 17.42
N THR A 85 -1.07 0.65 16.81
CA THR A 85 -1.46 0.97 15.43
C THR A 85 -0.77 0.06 14.41
N PHE A 86 0.50 -0.26 14.65
CA PHE A 86 1.29 -1.15 13.81
C PHE A 86 0.72 -2.56 13.79
N LYS A 87 0.32 -3.13 14.93
CA LYS A 87 -0.29 -4.47 14.98
C LYS A 87 -1.51 -4.58 14.08
N ILE A 88 -2.38 -3.57 14.08
CA ILE A 88 -3.58 -3.55 13.23
C ILE A 88 -3.22 -3.45 11.76
N THR A 89 -2.29 -2.55 11.44
CA THR A 89 -1.79 -2.40 10.07
C THR A 89 -1.15 -3.69 9.58
N MET A 90 -0.34 -4.34 10.43
CA MET A 90 0.33 -5.60 10.12
C MET A 90 -0.66 -6.75 9.89
N ILE A 91 -1.68 -6.89 10.73
CA ILE A 91 -2.74 -7.90 10.53
C ILE A 91 -3.46 -7.65 9.19
N SER A 92 -3.79 -6.39 8.90
CA SER A 92 -4.41 -6.03 7.62
C SER A 92 -3.51 -6.36 6.42
N THR A 93 -2.22 -6.02 6.51
CA THR A 93 -1.23 -6.35 5.48
C THR A 93 -1.09 -7.86 5.29
N MET A 94 -1.09 -8.65 6.36
CA MET A 94 -0.99 -10.12 6.25
C MET A 94 -2.24 -10.73 5.58
N ILE A 95 -3.43 -10.26 5.93
CA ILE A 95 -4.69 -10.69 5.28
C ILE A 95 -4.64 -10.36 3.79
N MET A 96 -4.17 -9.17 3.44
CA MET A 96 -4.01 -8.76 2.05
C MET A 96 -2.93 -9.53 1.30
N LEU A 97 -1.81 -9.84 1.94
CA LEU A 97 -0.75 -10.62 1.34
C LEU A 97 -1.27 -12.02 0.96
N LEU A 98 -2.05 -12.64 1.85
CA LEU A 98 -2.68 -13.93 1.59
C LEU A 98 -3.68 -13.82 0.43
N PHE A 99 -4.54 -12.81 0.44
CA PHE A 99 -5.49 -12.58 -0.64
C PHE A 99 -4.80 -12.35 -1.98
N TYR A 100 -3.73 -11.53 -1.98
CA TYR A 100 -2.91 -11.28 -3.15
C TYR A 100 -2.24 -12.54 -3.66
N TYR A 101 -1.70 -13.38 -2.76
CA TYR A 101 -1.07 -14.65 -3.14
C TYR A 101 -2.08 -15.60 -3.81
N VAL A 102 -3.26 -15.79 -3.20
CA VAL A 102 -4.32 -16.65 -3.77
C VAL A 102 -4.80 -16.10 -5.11
N PHE A 103 -5.02 -14.79 -5.19
CA PHE A 103 -5.44 -14.12 -6.42
C PHE A 103 -4.37 -14.21 -7.51
N PHE A 104 -3.10 -14.04 -7.15
CA PHE A 104 -1.96 -14.14 -8.06
C PHE A 104 -1.83 -15.57 -8.63
N VAL A 105 -1.91 -16.59 -7.77
CA VAL A 105 -1.91 -18.00 -8.20
C VAL A 105 -3.10 -18.29 -9.11
N TYR A 106 -4.29 -17.80 -8.78
CA TYR A 106 -5.48 -17.98 -9.62
C TYR A 106 -5.33 -17.32 -11.00
N LEU A 107 -4.83 -16.09 -11.05
CA LEU A 107 -4.59 -15.35 -12.30
C LEU A 107 -3.56 -16.07 -13.17
N PHE A 108 -2.47 -16.53 -12.57
CA PHE A 108 -1.40 -17.22 -13.28
C PHE A 108 -1.85 -18.60 -13.80
N VAL A 109 -2.55 -19.39 -12.98
CA VAL A 109 -2.99 -20.74 -13.37
C VAL A 109 -4.15 -20.72 -14.37
N MET A 110 -5.07 -19.76 -14.26
CA MET A 110 -6.31 -19.76 -15.06
C MET A 110 -6.19 -18.96 -16.35
N ILE A 111 -5.46 -17.84 -16.35
CA ILE A 111 -5.39 -16.91 -17.49
C ILE A 111 -4.08 -17.10 -18.26
N PHE A 112 -2.95 -17.28 -17.57
CA PHE A 112 -1.62 -17.34 -18.20
C PHE A 112 -1.06 -18.77 -18.21
N LYS A 113 -1.65 -19.63 -19.06
CA LYS A 113 -1.12 -20.99 -19.29
C LYS A 113 0.27 -20.99 -19.96
N GLU A 114 0.64 -19.89 -20.62
CA GLU A 114 1.93 -19.72 -21.30
C GLU A 114 2.58 -18.38 -20.89
N PRO A 115 3.93 -18.30 -20.86
CA PRO A 115 4.64 -17.06 -20.54
C PRO A 115 4.36 -16.03 -21.65
N PHE A 116 3.41 -15.12 -21.38
CA PHE A 116 3.13 -14.01 -22.28
C PHE A 116 4.08 -12.85 -22.01
N ASP A 117 4.68 -12.38 -23.08
CA ASP A 117 5.72 -11.37 -23.09
C ASP A 117 5.09 -10.01 -23.44
N VAL A 118 5.10 -9.08 -22.48
CA VAL A 118 4.53 -7.74 -22.69
C VAL A 118 5.55 -6.89 -23.44
N LEU A 119 5.27 -6.64 -24.72
CA LEU A 119 6.05 -5.72 -25.56
C LEU A 119 5.73 -4.26 -25.19
N PHE A 120 6.77 -3.50 -24.83
CA PHE A 120 6.69 -2.06 -24.61
C PHE A 120 7.05 -1.26 -25.87
N PRO A 121 6.08 -0.82 -26.70
CA PRO A 121 6.38 -0.06 -27.91
C PRO A 121 6.97 1.34 -27.64
N ILE A 122 6.97 1.80 -26.38
CA ILE A 122 7.44 3.14 -25.98
C ILE A 122 8.94 3.17 -25.65
N ILE A 123 9.56 2.04 -25.27
CA ILE A 123 10.95 1.98 -24.80
C ILE A 123 11.86 1.27 -25.81
N SER A 124 11.41 0.16 -26.41
CA SER A 124 12.14 -0.59 -27.45
C SER A 124 11.28 -1.74 -27.96
N SER A 125 11.30 -2.01 -29.27
CA SER A 125 10.56 -3.13 -29.89
C SER A 125 10.98 -4.52 -29.41
N ASN A 126 12.07 -4.63 -28.65
CA ASN A 126 12.61 -5.90 -28.13
C ASN A 126 12.61 -5.96 -26.59
N PHE A 127 12.02 -4.97 -25.90
CA PHE A 127 11.90 -5.03 -24.44
C PHE A 127 10.62 -5.77 -24.08
N SER A 128 10.75 -7.08 -23.87
CA SER A 128 9.71 -7.87 -23.23
C SER A 128 9.91 -7.89 -21.73
N ILE A 129 8.86 -7.53 -20.99
CA ILE A 129 8.78 -7.76 -19.56
C ILE A 129 7.85 -8.95 -19.34
N PRO A 130 8.29 -9.99 -18.59
CA PRO A 130 7.39 -11.06 -18.17
C PRO A 130 6.21 -10.46 -17.42
N LEU A 131 5.00 -10.88 -17.77
CA LEU A 131 3.75 -10.30 -17.25
C LEU A 131 3.66 -10.27 -15.71
N TYR A 132 4.38 -11.18 -15.04
CA TYR A 132 4.64 -11.16 -13.59
C TYR A 132 5.13 -9.79 -13.08
N TYR A 133 6.20 -9.26 -13.69
CA TYR A 133 6.78 -7.98 -13.29
C TYR A 133 5.85 -6.82 -13.61
N TRP A 134 5.12 -6.90 -14.73
CA TRP A 134 4.14 -5.87 -15.09
C TRP A 134 2.99 -5.80 -14.08
N TYR A 135 2.49 -6.95 -13.63
CA TYR A 135 1.45 -7.00 -12.59
C TYR A 135 1.91 -6.40 -11.26
N ILE A 136 3.16 -6.67 -10.83
CA ILE A 136 3.74 -6.05 -9.62
C ILE A 136 3.82 -4.53 -9.76
N ILE A 137 4.25 -4.03 -10.93
CA ILE A 137 4.34 -2.59 -11.19
C ILE A 137 2.94 -1.95 -11.13
N CYS A 138 1.96 -2.54 -11.81
CA CYS A 138 0.57 -2.07 -11.75
C CYS A 138 0.02 -2.11 -10.31
N LEU A 139 0.33 -3.14 -9.53
CA LEU A 139 -0.10 -3.27 -8.14
C LEU A 139 0.53 -2.19 -7.24
N MET A 140 1.84 -1.93 -7.39
CA MET A 140 2.51 -0.87 -6.64
C MET A 140 1.93 0.51 -6.99
N LEU A 141 1.66 0.77 -8.26
CA LEU A 141 1.02 2.02 -8.70
C LEU A 141 -0.42 2.14 -8.19
N LEU A 142 -1.25 1.11 -8.33
CA LEU A 142 -2.64 1.13 -7.84
C LEU A 142 -2.70 1.27 -6.32
N SER A 143 -1.85 0.54 -5.60
CA SER A 143 -1.81 0.63 -4.13
C SER A 143 -1.43 2.04 -3.67
N LEU A 144 -0.45 2.70 -4.29
CA LEU A 144 -0.12 4.10 -4.01
C LEU A 144 -1.28 5.06 -4.30
N LEU A 145 -1.96 4.89 -5.44
CA LEU A 145 -3.08 5.74 -5.84
C LEU A 145 -4.29 5.59 -4.92
N ILE A 146 -4.62 4.37 -4.53
CA ILE A 146 -5.75 4.07 -3.64
C ILE A 146 -5.44 4.51 -2.21
N ASN A 147 -4.23 4.28 -1.72
CA ASN A 147 -3.82 4.75 -0.41
C ASN A 147 -3.84 6.29 -0.32
N ARG A 148 -3.55 7.00 -1.43
CA ARG A 148 -3.69 8.45 -1.53
C ARG A 148 -5.15 8.92 -1.51
N LYS A 149 -6.05 8.25 -2.24
CA LYS A 149 -7.49 8.61 -2.31
C LYS A 149 -8.24 8.30 -1.02
N ILE A 150 -7.83 7.27 -0.28
CA ILE A 150 -8.51 6.81 0.94
C ILE A 150 -7.96 7.50 2.19
N GLY A 151 -6.86 8.25 2.07
CA GLY A 151 -6.31 9.04 3.16
C GLY A 151 -5.76 8.17 4.30
N ILE A 152 -5.27 6.96 3.97
CA ILE A 152 -4.57 6.09 4.92
C ILE A 152 -3.11 6.53 5.07
N TYR A 153 -2.58 7.30 4.13
CA TYR A 153 -1.45 8.20 4.40
C TYR A 153 -1.98 9.56 4.82
N TYR A 154 -1.76 9.89 6.10
CA TYR A 154 -1.74 11.25 6.63
C TYR A 154 -0.31 11.75 6.74
#